data_AF-A0A5K0ZSZ8-F1
#
_entry.id   AF-A0A5K0ZSZ8-F1
#
_cell.length_a   1.000
_cell.length_b   1.000
_cell.length_c   1.000
_cell.angle_alpha   90.00
_cell.angle_beta   90.00
_cell.angle_gamma   90.00
#
_symmetry.space_group_name_H-M   'P 1'
#
loop_
_entity.id
_entity.type
_entity.pdbx_description
1 polymer ?
#
loop_
_entity_poly.entity_id
_entity_poly.type
_entity_poly.pdbx_seq_one_letter_code
_entity_poly.pdbx_strand_id
1 'polypeptide(L)' 'KVSVVWYGSTPVVLVASPELAEEILANKSGHFLKTPPPSILEVT' A
#
# COMPACT_ATOMS: atom_id res chain seq x y z
N LYS A 1 5.43 -7.12 -13.27
CA LYS A 1 6.01 -5.81 -13.63
C LYS A 1 5.71 -4.83 -12.50
N VAL A 2 6.73 -4.12 -12.01
CA VAL A 2 6.59 -3.01 -11.05
C VAL A 2 6.80 -1.71 -11.81
N SER A 3 6.02 -0.68 -11.49
CA SER A 3 6.17 0.64 -12.09
C SER A 3 5.93 1.72 -11.05
N VAL A 4 6.60 2.86 -11.19
CA VAL A 4 6.40 4.01 -10.31
C VAL A 4 5.67 5.08 -11.10
N VAL A 5 4.59 5.59 -10.54
CA VAL A 5 3.84 6.72 -11.07
C VAL A 5 3.77 7.82 -10.02
N TRP A 6 3.63 9.07 -10.45
CA TRP A 6 3.50 10.20 -9.55
C TRP A 6 2.04 10.64 -9.46
N TYR A 7 1.48 10.65 -8.26
CA TYR A 7 0.19 11.26 -7.95
C TYR A 7 0.45 12.58 -7.22
N GLY A 8 0.45 13.69 -7.96
CA GLY A 8 0.95 14.97 -7.45
C GLY A 8 2.44 14.86 -7.06
N SER A 9 2.78 15.26 -5.85
CA SER A 9 4.13 15.12 -5.28
C SER A 9 4.38 13.77 -4.58
N THR A 10 3.44 12.83 -4.67
CA THR A 10 3.53 11.55 -3.98
C THR A 10 3.84 10.43 -4.98
N PRO A 11 4.98 9.72 -4.84
CA PRO A 11 5.26 8.56 -5.67
C PRO A 11 4.40 7.36 -5.24
N VAL A 12 3.86 6.64 -6.23
CA VAL A 12 3.02 5.45 -6.05
C VAL A 12 3.65 4.29 -6.80
N VAL A 13 3.74 3.14 -6.13
CA VAL A 13 4.24 1.89 -6.71
C VAL A 13 3.05 1.06 -7.19
N LEU A 14 3.00 0.78 -8.48
CA LEU A 14 2.03 -0.12 -9.10
C LEU A 14 2.61 -1.53 -9.21
N VAL A 15 1.93 -2.49 -8.60
CA VAL A 15 2.27 -3.91 -8.66
C VAL A 15 1.22 -4.64 -9.49
N ALA A 16 1.60 -5.05 -10.70
CA ALA A 16 0.68 -5.72 -11.64
C ALA A 16 0.82 -7.26 -11.68
N SER A 17 1.84 -7.82 -11.03
CA SER A 17 2.02 -9.28 -10.96
C SER A 17 1.23 -9.84 -9.77
N PRO A 18 0.33 -10.81 -9.98
CA PRO A 18 -0.40 -11.46 -8.90
C PRO A 18 0.51 -12.11 -7.87
N GLU A 19 1.57 -12.79 -8.31
CA GLU A 19 2.51 -13.51 -7.44
C GLU A 19 3.24 -12.55 -6.50
N LEU A 20 3.66 -11.41 -7.04
CA LEU A 20 4.32 -10.37 -6.25
C LEU A 20 3.34 -9.65 -5.30
N ALA A 21 2.09 -9.44 -5.75
CA ALA A 21 1.06 -8.88 -4.90
C ALA A 21 0.77 -9.79 -3.69
N GLU A 22 0.71 -11.10 -3.90
CA GLU A 22 0.52 -12.08 -2.81
C GLU A 22 1.66 -12.00 -1.79
N GLU A 23 2.92 -11.95 -2.25
CA GLU A 23 4.09 -11.83 -1.36
C GLU A 23 4.05 -10.56 -0.51
N ILE A 24 3.75 -9.41 -1.13
CA ILE A 24 3.64 -8.11 -0.46
C ILE A 24 2.51 -8.14 0.56
N LEU A 25 1.33 -8.64 0.17
CA LEU A 25 0.14 -8.68 1.04
C LEU A 25 0.29 -9.69 2.18
N ALA A 26 1.05 -10.78 1.98
CA ALA A 26 1.39 -11.72 3.04
C ALA A 26 2.27 -11.07 4.12
N ASN A 27 3.05 -10.02 3.77
CA ASN A 27 3.79 -9.17 4.69
C ASN A 27 4.62 -9.95 5.72
N LYS A 28 5.29 -11.04 5.30
CA LYS A 28 5.99 -11.97 6.20
C LYS A 28 7.14 -11.32 6.97
N SER A 29 7.73 -10.25 6.42
CA SER A 29 8.80 -9.48 7.06
C SER A 29 8.30 -8.35 7.96
N GLY A 30 7.00 -8.03 7.93
CA GLY A 30 6.42 -6.92 8.70
C GLY A 30 6.82 -5.52 8.20
N HIS A 31 7.37 -5.41 6.99
CA HIS A 31 7.82 -4.13 6.42
C HIS A 31 6.65 -3.21 6.03
N PHE A 32 5.47 -3.78 5.76
CA PHE A 32 4.31 -3.01 5.33
C PHE A 32 3.39 -2.74 6.53
N LEU A 33 3.16 -1.47 6.83
CA LEU A 33 2.19 -1.06 7.84
C LEU A 33 0.77 -1.19 7.26
N LYS A 34 -0.15 -1.76 8.04
CA LYS A 34 -1.57 -1.65 7.73
C LYS A 34 -1.98 -0.20 7.93
N THR A 35 -2.65 0.39 6.95
CA THR A 35 -3.29 1.68 7.13
C THR A 35 -4.26 1.53 8.31
N PRO A 36 -4.18 2.40 9.34
CA PRO A 36 -5.20 2.39 10.38
C PRO A 36 -6.57 2.57 9.70
N PRO A 37 -7.63 1.93 10.23
CA PRO A 37 -8.97 2.20 9.73
C PRO A 37 -9.17 3.71 9.73
N PRO A 38 -9.88 4.27 8.72
CA PRO A 38 -10.20 5.69 8.74
C PRO A 38 -10.81 5.96 10.11
N SER A 39 -10.15 6.80 10.91
CA SER A 39 -10.74 7.29 12.14
C SER A 39 -12.05 7.90 11.73
N ILE A 40 -13.16 7.25 12.11
CA ILE A 40 -14.47 7.90 12.11
C ILE A 40 -14.19 9.20 12.84
N LEU A 41 -14.39 10.33 12.16
CA LEU A 41 -14.26 11.64 12.76
C LEU A 41 -15.16 11.61 13.99
N GLU A 42 -14.60 11.37 15.18
CA GLU A 42 -15.28 11.67 16.44
C GLU A 42 -15.32 13.19 16.46
N VAL A 43 -16.38 13.72 15.85
CA VAL A 43 -16.84 15.08 16.05
C VAL A 43 -17.25 15.14 17.51
N THR A 44 -16.33 15.56 18.37
CA THR A 44 -16.62 15.99 19.75
C THR A 44 -15.98 17.33 19.98
#